data_AF-A0A7X8WXX9-F1
#
_entry.id   AF-A0A7X8WXX9-F1
#
_cell.length_a   1.000
_cell.length_b   1.000
_cell.length_c   1.000
_cell.angle_alpha   90.00
_cell.angle_beta   90.00
_cell.angle_gamma   90.00
#
_symmetry.space_group_name_H-M   'P 1'
#
loop_
_entity.id
_entity.type
_entity.pdbx_description
1 polymer ?
#
loop_
_entity_poly.entity_id
_entity_poly.type
_entity_poly.pdbx_seq_one_letter_code
_entity_poly.pdbx_strand_id
1 'polypeptide(L)'
;MLVDYHIHALGHMDREHTLENLREYLEYARERNIKEIGFADHDRYLANLDFSLYKKVQALYPDINVRVGLEVDYFPGKEQELQKIVNSYDFDYLIGSVHYV
;
A
#
# COMPACT_ATOMS: atom_id res chain seq x y z
N MET A 1 -17.21 -1.49 11.81
CA MET A 1 -16.64 -1.01 10.53
C MET A 1 -15.56 -2.00 10.14
N LEU A 2 -15.61 -2.60 8.95
CA LEU A 2 -14.59 -3.54 8.49
C LEU A 2 -13.47 -2.80 7.77
N VAL A 3 -12.23 -3.20 8.01
CA VAL A 3 -11.02 -2.58 7.47
C VAL A 3 -10.03 -3.66 7.05
N ASP A 4 -9.18 -3.35 6.07
CA ASP A 4 -8.03 -4.17 5.69
C ASP A 4 -6.84 -3.25 5.44
N TYR A 5 -5.70 -3.51 6.07
CA TYR A 5 -4.54 -2.60 6.07
C TYR A 5 -3.26 -3.26 5.56
N HIS A 6 -3.34 -4.48 5.01
CA HIS A 6 -2.17 -5.19 4.49
C HIS A 6 -2.46 -5.75 3.10
N ILE A 7 -2.58 -4.85 2.12
CA ILE A 7 -2.88 -5.19 0.73
C ILE A 7 -1.70 -4.78 -0.18
N HIS A 8 -1.29 -5.68 -1.07
CA HIS A 8 -0.26 -5.41 -2.08
C HIS A 8 -0.90 -5.04 -3.43
N ALA A 9 -0.83 -3.78 -3.83
CA ALA A 9 -1.39 -3.34 -5.10
C ALA A 9 -0.67 -3.99 -6.30
N LEU A 10 0.65 -4.18 -6.19
CA LEU A 10 1.45 -4.83 -7.23
C LEU A 10 1.37 -6.36 -7.19
N GLY A 11 0.83 -6.95 -6.12
CA GLY A 11 0.81 -8.40 -5.91
C GLY A 11 2.20 -9.02 -6.06
N HIS A 12 3.21 -8.44 -5.42
CA HIS A 12 4.62 -8.86 -5.56
C HIS A 12 5.15 -8.86 -7.01
N MET A 13 4.74 -7.87 -7.81
CA MET A 13 5.06 -7.72 -9.25
C MET A 13 4.33 -8.70 -10.17
N ASP A 14 3.33 -9.42 -9.69
CA ASP A 14 2.43 -10.22 -10.55
C ASP A 14 1.50 -9.33 -11.38
N ARG A 15 1.36 -8.04 -11.02
CA ARG A 15 0.48 -7.07 -11.70
C ARG A 15 1.16 -5.71 -11.85
N GLU A 16 0.72 -4.97 -12.87
CA GLU A 16 1.13 -3.57 -13.06
C GLU A 16 0.41 -2.64 -12.07
N HIS A 17 1.08 -1.57 -11.64
CA HIS A 17 0.46 -0.55 -10.79
C HIS A 17 -0.40 0.40 -11.65
N THR A 18 -1.62 -0.02 -11.94
CA THR A 18 -2.56 0.73 -12.79
C THR A 18 -3.81 1.14 -12.03
N LEU A 19 -4.50 2.16 -12.54
CA LEU A 19 -5.78 2.60 -11.96
C LEU A 19 -6.80 1.46 -11.94
N GLU A 20 -6.88 0.66 -13.01
CA GLU A 20 -7.85 -0.43 -13.11
C GLU A 20 -7.59 -1.53 -12.07
N ASN A 21 -6.33 -1.94 -11.90
CA ASN A 21 -5.97 -2.93 -10.88
C ASN A 21 -6.30 -2.44 -9.45
N LEU A 22 -6.08 -1.15 -9.15
CA LEU A 22 -6.48 -0.59 -7.84
C LEU A 22 -8.00 -0.59 -7.64
N ARG A 23 -8.77 -0.35 -8.71
CA ARG A 23 -10.24 -0.35 -8.64
C ARG A 23 -10.80 -1.72 -8.30
N GLU A 24 -10.20 -2.80 -8.80
CA GLU A 24 -10.64 -4.17 -8.50
C GLU A 24 -10.66 -4.43 -6.99
N TYR A 25 -9.63 -3.99 -6.25
CA TYR A 25 -9.60 -4.09 -4.79
C TYR A 25 -10.74 -3.32 -4.11
N LEU A 26 -11.05 -2.13 -4.60
CA LEU A 26 -12.07 -1.26 -4.01
C LEU A 26 -13.49 -1.76 -4.29
N GLU A 27 -13.77 -2.26 -5.49
CA GLU A 27 -15.06 -2.88 -5.80
C GLU A 27 -15.26 -4.14 -4.95
N TYR A 28 -14.23 -4.97 -4.79
CA TYR A 28 -14.30 -6.13 -3.91
C TYR A 28 -14.53 -5.74 -2.43
N ALA A 29 -13.90 -4.66 -1.97
CA ALA A 29 -14.15 -4.13 -0.63
C ALA A 29 -15.60 -3.66 -0.46
N ARG A 30 -16.19 -3.00 -1.46
CA ARG A 30 -17.61 -2.63 -1.42
C ARG A 30 -18.50 -3.86 -1.25
N GLU A 31 -18.29 -4.89 -2.05
CA GLU A 31 -19.03 -6.16 -1.97
C GLU A 31 -18.92 -6.80 -0.58
N ARG A 32 -17.76 -6.66 0.06
CA ARG A 32 -17.48 -7.17 1.41
C ARG A 32 -17.82 -6.21 2.55
N ASN A 33 -18.37 -5.03 2.24
CA ASN A 33 -18.68 -3.97 3.20
C ASN A 33 -17.46 -3.51 4.04
N ILE A 34 -16.26 -3.58 3.44
CA ILE A 34 -15.03 -2.97 3.95
C ILE A 34 -15.10 -1.47 3.67
N LYS A 35 -14.85 -0.65 4.69
CA LYS A 35 -14.98 0.82 4.64
C LYS A 35 -13.65 1.54 4.62
N GLU A 36 -12.57 0.84 4.88
CA GLU A 36 -11.22 1.40 4.83
C GLU A 36 -10.23 0.36 4.34
N ILE A 37 -9.41 0.75 3.37
CA ILE A 37 -8.34 -0.08 2.80
C ILE A 37 -7.01 0.65 2.95
N GLY A 38 -6.00 -0.04 3.44
CA GLY A 38 -4.60 0.34 3.35
C GLY A 38 -3.87 -0.51 2.31
N PHE A 39 -3.30 0.15 1.30
CA PHE A 39 -2.29 -0.46 0.43
C PHE A 39 -0.92 -0.34 1.10
N ALA A 40 -0.17 -1.43 1.18
CA ALA A 40 1.16 -1.52 1.79
C ALA A 40 2.01 -2.52 0.98
N ASP A 41 2.39 -2.15 -0.24
CA ASP A 41 3.39 -2.91 -0.99
C ASP A 41 4.75 -2.88 -0.27
N HIS A 42 5.59 -3.87 -0.58
CA HIS A 42 6.95 -3.92 -0.06
C HIS A 42 7.79 -2.72 -0.53
N ASP A 43 8.62 -2.20 0.37
CA ASP A 43 9.65 -1.19 0.12
C ASP A 43 10.52 -1.45 -1.13
N ARG A 44 10.84 -2.72 -1.40
CA ARG A 44 11.62 -3.14 -2.58
C ARG A 44 10.96 -2.77 -3.92
N TYR A 45 9.66 -2.51 -3.94
CA TYR A 45 8.88 -2.12 -5.13
C TYR A 45 8.52 -0.64 -5.16
N LEU A 46 9.08 0.18 -4.26
CA LEU A 46 8.75 1.60 -4.15
C LEU A 46 8.88 2.36 -5.49
N ALA A 47 9.90 2.03 -6.29
CA ALA A 47 10.13 2.64 -7.61
C ALA A 47 9.05 2.28 -8.65
N ASN A 48 8.24 1.25 -8.40
CA ASN A 48 7.16 0.80 -9.27
C ASN A 48 5.80 1.40 -8.87
N LEU A 49 5.72 2.14 -7.77
CA LEU A 49 4.48 2.75 -7.29
C LEU A 49 4.27 4.15 -7.90
N ASP A 50 3.12 4.33 -8.54
CA ASP A 50 2.60 5.64 -8.93
C ASP A 50 1.62 6.15 -7.88
N PHE A 51 2.13 6.96 -6.95
CA PHE A 51 1.34 7.56 -5.88
C PHE A 51 0.23 8.51 -6.38
N SER A 52 0.28 8.97 -7.64
CA SER A 52 -0.81 9.77 -8.21
C SER A 52 -2.07 8.95 -8.43
N LEU A 53 -1.95 7.63 -8.58
CA LEU A 53 -3.10 6.73 -8.75
C LEU A 53 -3.90 6.59 -7.45
N TYR A 54 -3.24 6.55 -6.30
CA TYR A 54 -3.92 6.53 -5.00
C TYR A 54 -4.82 7.76 -4.82
N LYS A 55 -4.34 8.95 -5.19
CA LYS A 55 -5.16 10.18 -5.19
C LYS A 55 -6.37 10.09 -6.11
N LYS A 56 -6.21 9.47 -7.30
CA LYS A 56 -7.30 9.27 -8.24
C LYS A 56 -8.36 8.31 -7.67
N VAL A 57 -7.97 7.19 -7.09
CA VAL A 57 -8.94 6.25 -6.51
C VAL A 57 -9.62 6.81 -5.26
N GLN A 58 -8.91 7.57 -4.41
CA GLN A 58 -9.53 8.30 -3.29
C GLN A 58 -10.66 9.22 -3.76
N ALA A 59 -10.47 9.91 -4.89
CA ALA A 59 -11.50 10.77 -5.46
C ALA A 59 -12.67 10.00 -6.10
N LEU A 60 -12.39 8.84 -6.71
CA LEU A 60 -13.39 8.01 -7.40
C LEU A 60 -14.23 7.14 -6.44
N TYR A 61 -13.72 6.83 -5.25
CA TYR A 61 -14.33 5.95 -4.25
C TYR A 61 -14.49 6.65 -2.90
N PRO A 62 -15.23 7.77 -2.82
CA PRO A 62 -15.35 8.55 -1.58
C PRO A 62 -16.08 7.80 -0.43
N ASP A 63 -16.70 6.66 -0.73
CA ASP A 63 -17.36 5.78 0.23
C ASP A 63 -16.41 4.76 0.91
N ILE A 64 -15.18 4.63 0.40
CA ILE A 64 -14.11 3.84 1.01
C ILE A 64 -12.94 4.76 1.36
N ASN A 65 -12.53 4.75 2.63
CA ASN A 65 -11.31 5.43 3.05
C ASN A 65 -10.08 4.67 2.51
N VAL A 66 -9.39 5.21 1.51
CA VAL A 66 -8.16 4.61 0.99
C VAL A 66 -6.94 5.26 1.65
N ARG A 67 -6.10 4.43 2.27
CA ARG A 67 -4.84 4.78 2.95
C ARG A 67 -3.65 4.23 2.17
N VAL A 68 -2.56 4.97 2.19
CA VAL A 68 -1.31 4.63 1.51
C VAL A 68 -0.24 4.38 2.58
N GLY A 69 0.11 3.13 2.78
CA GLY A 69 1.20 2.72 3.65
C GLY A 69 2.34 2.06 2.90
N LEU A 70 3.31 1.56 3.66
CA LEU A 70 4.44 0.80 3.15
C LEU A 70 4.75 -0.36 4.09
N GLU A 71 4.94 -1.55 3.54
CA GLU A 71 5.53 -2.65 4.28
C GLU A 71 7.05 -2.59 4.12
N VAL A 72 7.76 -2.42 5.24
CA VAL A 72 9.20 -2.26 5.27
C VAL A 72 9.88 -3.48 5.88
N ASP A 73 10.92 -3.94 5.21
CA ASP A 73 11.71 -5.07 5.70
C ASP A 73 12.68 -4.63 6.78
N TYR A 74 12.71 -5.37 7.88
CA TYR A 74 13.76 -5.24 8.88
C TYR A 74 14.97 -6.09 8.50
N PHE A 75 16.11 -5.42 8.27
CA PHE A 75 17.42 -6.03 8.15
C PHE A 75 18.34 -5.48 9.25
N PRO A 76 18.90 -6.32 10.14
CA PRO A 76 19.80 -5.86 11.18
C PRO A 76 20.97 -5.02 10.63
N GLY A 77 21.16 -3.82 11.18
CA GLY A 77 22.25 -2.91 10.78
C GLY A 77 21.95 -2.04 9.55
N LYS A 78 20.72 -2.09 9.01
CA LYS A 78 20.28 -1.26 7.88
C LYS A 78 19.30 -0.15 8.26
N GLU A 79 19.23 0.22 9.53
CA GLU A 79 18.25 1.18 10.06
C GLU A 79 18.39 2.57 9.43
N GLN A 80 19.60 2.98 9.06
CA GLN A 80 19.81 4.26 8.35
C GLN A 80 19.27 4.24 6.92
N GLU A 81 19.31 3.09 6.23
CA GLU A 81 18.73 2.92 4.90
C GLU A 81 17.21 2.90 5.01
N LEU A 82 16.68 2.15 5.98
CA LEU A 82 15.26 2.12 6.32
C LEU A 82 14.71 3.52 6.61
N GLN A 83 15.46 4.35 7.36
CA GLN A 83 15.05 5.73 7.66
C GLN A 83 14.88 6.58 6.40
N LYS A 84 15.68 6.35 5.35
CA LYS A 84 15.52 7.09 4.08
C LYS A 84 14.26 6.65 3.34
N ILE A 85 13.95 5.35 3.38
CA ILE A 85 12.77 4.76 2.73
C ILE A 85 11.49 5.29 3.39
N VAL A 86 11.38 5.20 4.72
CA VAL A 86 10.15 5.62 5.42
C VAL A 86 9.87 7.12 5.30
N ASN A 87 10.90 7.93 5.00
CA ASN A 87 10.78 9.38 4.81
C ASN A 87 10.68 9.79 3.33
N SER A 88 10.63 8.85 2.37
CA SER A 88 10.57 9.19 0.94
C SER A 88 9.19 9.65 0.47
N TYR A 89 8.16 9.41 1.28
CA TYR A 89 6.77 9.76 1.01
C TYR A 89 6.04 9.98 2.34
N ASP A 90 4.94 10.72 2.30
CA ASP A 90 4.07 10.98 3.46
C ASP A 90 3.08 9.82 3.62
N PHE A 91 3.59 8.66 4.05
CA PHE A 91 2.78 7.46 4.25
C PHE A 91 1.80 7.63 5.42
N ASP A 92 0.57 7.19 5.25
CA ASP A 92 -0.45 7.17 6.31
C ASP A 92 -0.06 6.22 7.47
N TYR A 93 0.66 5.14 7.16
CA TYR A 93 1.11 4.13 8.11
C TYR A 93 2.28 3.31 7.55
N LEU A 94 2.98 2.59 8.44
CA LEU A 94 4.08 1.68 8.09
C LEU A 94 3.85 0.33 8.77
N ILE A 95 4.19 -0.76 8.07
CA ILE A 95 4.22 -2.11 8.62
C ILE A 95 5.69 -2.55 8.66
N GLY A 96 6.22 -2.85 9.85
CA GLY A 96 7.56 -3.42 9.98
C GLY A 96 7.49 -4.95 9.96
N SER A 97 8.20 -5.58 9.03
CA SER A 97 8.14 -7.03 8.81
C SER A 97 9.53 -7.68 8.79
N VAL A 98 9.62 -8.94 9.24
CA VAL A 98 10.83 -9.76 9.14
C VAL A 98 10.56 -10.89 8.15
N HIS A 99 11.14 -10.78 6.95
CA HIS A 99 10.98 -11.78 5.88
C HIS A 99 12.17 -12.74 5.77
N TYR A 100 13.28 -12.46 6.46
CA TYR A 100 14.53 -13.22 6.38
C TYR A 100 15.09 -13.48 7.78
N VAL A 101 15.61 -14.69 8.01
CA VAL A 101 16.24 -15.15 9.27
C VAL A 101 17.55 -15.87 8.97
#